data_AF-A0AA46Z597-F1
#
_entry.id   AF-A0AA46Z597-F1
#
_cell.length_a   1.000
_cell.length_b   1.000
_cell.length_c   1.000
_cell.angle_alpha   90.00
_cell.angle_beta   90.00
_cell.angle_gamma   90.00
#
_symmetry.space_group_name_H-M   'P 1'
#
loop_
_entity.id
_entity.type
_entity.pdbx_description
1 polymer ?
#
loop_
_entity_poly.entity_id
_entity_poly.type
_entity_poly.pdbx_seq_one_letter_code
_entity_poly.pdbx_strand_id
1 'polypeptide(L)'
;MNKAQKTEMYAEILKVVERLEAVSPTNLSHYTNKEAKSLAAKLAAEAPRTKITFEDGNDIEVEMYLHAAVELCRSKVEDCAAHTQAAEDAMNAHNDGDDTEFDPFKMEVEADEMKGEVDTLLANFKRALEAKVAA
;
A
#
# COMPACT_ATOMS: atom_id res chain seq x y z
N MET A 1 -15.40 -21.06 6.14
CA MET A 1 -14.10 -20.80 6.78
C MET A 1 -14.27 -20.78 8.29
N ASN A 2 -13.56 -21.65 9.01
CA ASN A 2 -13.59 -21.73 10.48
C ASN A 2 -12.72 -20.64 11.14
N LYS A 3 -12.71 -20.55 12.48
CA LYS A 3 -11.96 -19.51 13.21
C LYS A 3 -10.44 -19.58 12.94
N ALA A 4 -9.87 -20.79 12.95
CA ALA A 4 -8.44 -20.99 12.71
C ALA A 4 -8.04 -20.53 11.29
N GLN A 5 -8.78 -20.95 10.27
CA GLN A 5 -8.56 -20.54 8.88
C GLN A 5 -8.67 -19.02 8.68
N LYS A 6 -9.60 -18.36 9.38
CA LYS A 6 -9.69 -16.88 9.37
C LYS A 6 -8.46 -16.22 9.98
N THR A 7 -7.98 -16.75 11.10
CA THR A 7 -6.80 -16.22 11.79
C THR A 7 -5.55 -16.37 10.94
N GLU A 8 -5.36 -17.54 10.31
CA GLU A 8 -4.25 -17.78 9.38
C GLU A 8 -4.30 -16.85 8.17
N MET A 9 -5.49 -16.63 7.60
CA MET A 9 -5.68 -15.67 6.51
C MET A 9 -5.29 -14.24 6.92
N TYR A 10 -5.74 -13.77 8.09
CA TYR A 10 -5.34 -12.43 8.57
C TYR A 10 -3.82 -12.33 8.79
N ALA A 11 -3.19 -13.39 9.30
CA ALA A 11 -1.73 -13.44 9.48
C ALA A 11 -0.97 -13.47 8.14
N GLU A 12 -1.50 -14.13 7.11
CA GLU A 12 -0.94 -14.09 5.75
C GLU A 12 -1.00 -12.67 5.18
N ILE A 13 -2.12 -11.97 5.37
CA ILE A 13 -2.29 -10.57 4.95
C ILE A 13 -1.33 -9.66 5.69
N LEU A 14 -1.21 -9.81 7.02
CA LEU A 14 -0.32 -9.00 7.84
C LEU A 14 1.12 -9.02 7.32
N LYS A 15 1.65 -10.20 6.97
CA LYS A 15 3.00 -10.34 6.42
C LYS A 15 3.19 -9.58 5.11
N VAL A 16 2.18 -9.56 4.25
CA VAL A 16 2.25 -8.81 2.99
C VAL A 16 2.19 -7.31 3.25
N VAL A 17 1.34 -6.86 4.17
CA VAL A 17 1.26 -5.45 4.57
C VAL A 17 2.57 -4.98 5.19
N GLU A 18 3.19 -5.76 6.08
CA GLU A 18 4.52 -5.45 6.64
C GLU A 18 5.60 -5.33 5.56
N ARG A 19 5.53 -6.15 4.51
CA ARG A 19 6.46 -6.05 3.38
C ARG A 19 6.20 -4.81 2.54
N LEU A 20 4.94 -4.40 2.38
CA LEU A 20 4.56 -3.16 1.70
C LEU A 20 5.02 -1.93 2.50
N GLU A 21 4.90 -1.95 3.84
CA GLU A 21 5.44 -0.90 4.72
C GLU A 21 6.96 -0.75 4.60
N ALA A 22 7.67 -1.87 4.40
CA ALA A 22 9.13 -1.89 4.27
C ALA A 22 9.65 -1.53 2.86
N VAL A 23 8.76 -1.19 1.91
CA VAL A 23 9.15 -0.80 0.54
C VAL A 23 9.86 0.55 0.58
N SER A 24 11.01 0.61 -0.11
CA SER A 24 11.71 1.87 -0.36
C SER A 24 10.79 2.83 -1.13
N PRO A 25 10.75 4.13 -0.79
CA PRO A 25 9.92 5.12 -1.48
C PRO A 25 10.03 5.09 -3.01
N THR A 26 11.17 4.67 -3.56
CA THR A 26 11.47 4.64 -4.99
C THR A 26 11.36 3.27 -5.64
N ASN A 27 11.18 2.20 -4.85
CA ASN A 27 11.37 0.84 -5.38
C ASN A 27 10.44 -0.18 -4.74
N LEU A 28 9.26 -0.32 -5.33
CA LEU A 28 8.42 -1.50 -5.12
C LEU A 28 8.98 -2.67 -5.94
N SER A 29 9.58 -3.64 -5.23
CA SER A 29 10.10 -4.84 -5.91
C SER A 29 8.98 -5.57 -6.66
N HIS A 30 9.27 -6.06 -7.87
CA HIS A 30 8.34 -6.87 -8.65
C HIS A 30 7.83 -8.10 -7.86
N TYR A 31 8.67 -8.66 -6.97
CA TYR A 31 8.28 -9.77 -6.10
C TYR A 31 7.20 -9.36 -5.10
N THR A 32 7.41 -8.26 -4.36
CA THR A 32 6.44 -7.74 -3.38
C THR A 32 5.12 -7.37 -4.05
N ASN A 33 5.17 -6.69 -5.20
CA ASN A 33 3.97 -6.31 -5.95
C ASN A 33 3.17 -7.55 -6.42
N LYS A 34 3.87 -8.54 -7.00
CA LYS A 34 3.25 -9.78 -7.48
C LYS A 34 2.65 -10.59 -6.34
N GLU A 35 3.32 -10.64 -5.19
CA GLU A 35 2.81 -11.35 -4.01
C GLU A 35 1.52 -10.69 -3.49
N ALA A 36 1.51 -9.37 -3.32
CA ALA A 36 0.32 -8.64 -2.89
C ALA A 36 -0.86 -8.80 -3.86
N LYS A 37 -0.60 -8.69 -5.16
CA LYS A 37 -1.60 -8.92 -6.22
C LYS A 37 -2.16 -10.34 -6.20
N SER A 38 -1.27 -11.33 -6.03
CA SER A 38 -1.66 -12.74 -5.99
C SER A 38 -2.48 -13.06 -4.74
N LEU A 39 -2.13 -12.46 -3.59
CA LEU A 39 -2.89 -12.56 -2.36
C LEU A 39 -4.29 -11.93 -2.51
N ALA A 40 -4.39 -10.73 -3.07
CA ALA A 40 -5.68 -10.09 -3.34
C ALA A 40 -6.58 -10.99 -4.21
N ALA A 41 -6.03 -11.57 -5.28
CA ALA A 41 -6.76 -12.50 -6.15
C ALA A 41 -7.20 -13.77 -5.41
N LYS A 42 -6.33 -14.37 -4.58
CA LYS A 42 -6.65 -15.52 -3.75
C LYS A 42 -7.79 -15.21 -2.78
N LEU A 43 -7.73 -14.07 -2.09
CA LEU A 43 -8.78 -13.62 -1.16
C LEU A 43 -10.12 -13.38 -1.87
N ALA A 44 -10.09 -12.84 -3.09
CA ALA A 44 -11.30 -12.66 -3.89
C ALA A 44 -11.97 -13.99 -4.26
N ALA A 45 -11.20 -15.08 -4.43
CA ALA A 45 -11.74 -16.40 -4.72
C ALA A 45 -12.19 -17.15 -3.45
N GLU A 46 -11.36 -17.16 -2.41
CA GLU A 46 -11.55 -18.01 -1.23
C GLU A 46 -12.39 -17.33 -0.12
N ALA A 47 -12.34 -15.99 -0.05
CA ALA A 47 -12.96 -15.20 1.00
C ALA A 47 -13.65 -13.91 0.48
N PRO A 48 -14.43 -13.94 -0.63
CA PRO A 48 -14.92 -12.75 -1.34
C PRO A 48 -15.78 -11.80 -0.50
N ARG A 49 -16.41 -12.31 0.56
CA ARG A 49 -17.35 -11.54 1.40
C ARG A 49 -16.76 -11.17 2.76
N THR A 50 -15.49 -11.47 3.00
CA THR A 50 -14.86 -11.10 4.27
C THR A 50 -14.50 -9.64 4.23
N LYS A 51 -15.03 -8.88 5.19
CA LYS A 51 -14.81 -7.45 5.31
C LYS A 51 -13.89 -7.12 6.48
N ILE A 52 -13.27 -5.95 6.38
CA ILE A 52 -12.50 -5.31 7.43
C ILE A 52 -12.91 -3.84 7.51
N THR A 53 -12.82 -3.29 8.71
CA THR A 53 -13.06 -1.88 8.99
C THR A 53 -11.77 -1.26 9.48
N PHE A 54 -11.37 -0.13 8.91
CA PHE A 54 -10.21 0.65 9.31
C PHE A 54 -10.37 2.10 8.85
N GLU A 55 -9.59 3.02 9.42
CA GLU A 55 -9.51 4.41 8.98
C GLU A 55 -8.66 4.51 7.71
N ASP A 56 -9.17 5.12 6.65
CA ASP A 56 -8.40 5.40 5.44
C ASP A 56 -7.34 6.50 5.68
N GLY A 57 -6.56 6.84 4.66
CA GLY A 57 -5.54 7.90 4.75
C GLY A 57 -6.07 9.30 5.05
N ASN A 58 -7.39 9.49 5.16
CA ASN A 58 -8.06 10.75 5.44
C ASN A 58 -8.84 10.73 6.77
N ASP A 59 -8.51 9.81 7.68
CA ASP A 59 -9.21 9.60 8.96
C ASP A 59 -10.71 9.25 8.81
N ILE A 60 -11.11 8.67 7.67
CA ILE A 60 -12.48 8.22 7.44
C ILE A 60 -12.56 6.72 7.70
N GLU A 61 -13.43 6.32 8.64
CA GLU A 61 -13.71 4.90 8.85
C GLU A 61 -14.39 4.29 7.62
N VAL A 62 -13.75 3.28 7.04
CA VAL A 62 -14.23 2.58 5.85
C VAL A 62 -14.39 1.08 6.13
N GLU A 63 -15.51 0.50 5.68
CA GLU A 63 -15.71 -0.94 5.67
C GLU A 63 -15.53 -1.46 4.23
N MET A 64 -14.55 -2.35 4.03
CA MET A 64 -14.25 -2.88 2.70
C MET A 64 -13.94 -4.38 2.72
N TYR A 65 -14.09 -5.03 1.56
CA TYR A 65 -13.69 -6.42 1.40
C TYR A 65 -12.17 -6.56 1.53
N LEU A 66 -11.70 -7.61 2.20
CA LEU A 66 -10.26 -7.83 2.44
C LEU A 66 -9.43 -7.81 1.15
N HIS A 67 -9.92 -8.47 0.10
CA HIS A 67 -9.22 -8.47 -1.18
C HIS A 67 -9.09 -7.06 -1.77
N ALA A 68 -10.11 -6.21 -1.60
CA ALA A 68 -10.10 -4.84 -2.05
C ALA A 68 -9.16 -3.97 -1.20
N ALA A 69 -9.09 -4.22 0.12
CA ALA A 69 -8.15 -3.54 1.01
C ALA A 69 -6.69 -3.81 0.65
N VAL A 70 -6.35 -5.09 0.39
CA VAL A 70 -5.01 -5.49 -0.04
C VAL A 70 -4.67 -4.86 -1.39
N GLU A 71 -5.60 -4.86 -2.34
CA GLU A 71 -5.39 -4.26 -3.66
C GLU A 71 -5.24 -2.73 -3.59
N LEU A 72 -6.02 -2.06 -2.74
CA LEU A 72 -5.89 -0.63 -2.49
C LEU A 72 -4.49 -0.29 -1.96
N CYS A 73 -4.04 -0.99 -0.92
CA CYS A 73 -2.70 -0.80 -0.34
C CYS A 73 -1.61 -1.03 -1.38
N ARG A 74 -1.71 -2.12 -2.15
CA ARG A 74 -0.77 -2.43 -3.23
C ARG A 74 -0.71 -1.32 -4.27
N SER A 75 -1.87 -0.90 -4.81
CA SER A 75 -1.95 0.14 -5.83
C SER A 75 -1.37 1.45 -5.33
N LYS A 76 -1.72 1.86 -4.11
CA LYS A 76 -1.23 3.11 -3.52
C LYS A 76 0.29 3.11 -3.30
N VAL A 77 0.86 1.98 -2.88
CA VAL A 77 2.32 1.81 -2.79
C VAL A 77 2.99 1.85 -4.17
N GLU A 78 2.39 1.22 -5.18
CA GLU A 78 2.89 1.24 -6.56
C GLU A 78 2.87 2.65 -7.14
N ASP A 79 1.76 3.38 -6.98
CA ASP A 79 1.60 4.76 -7.44
C ASP A 79 2.60 5.70 -6.74
N CYS A 80 2.77 5.56 -5.42
CA CYS A 80 3.75 6.31 -4.65
C CYS A 80 5.18 6.04 -5.12
N ALA A 81 5.52 4.78 -5.40
CA ALA A 81 6.85 4.42 -5.90
C ALA A 81 7.14 5.01 -7.28
N ALA A 82 6.15 4.95 -8.18
CA ALA A 82 6.27 5.53 -9.51
C ALA A 82 6.41 7.05 -9.46
N HIS A 83 5.63 7.73 -8.61
CA HIS A 83 5.69 9.18 -8.47
C HIS A 83 7.01 9.66 -7.84
N THR A 84 7.48 8.96 -6.81
CA THR A 84 8.77 9.27 -6.16
C THR A 84 9.93 9.11 -7.15
N GLN A 85 9.95 8.04 -7.94
CA GLN A 85 10.97 7.86 -8.98
C GLN A 85 10.91 8.98 -10.02
N ALA A 86 9.72 9.39 -10.45
CA ALA A 86 9.56 10.48 -11.41
C ALA A 86 10.04 11.83 -10.83
N ALA A 87 9.81 12.08 -9.54
CA ALA A 87 10.31 13.27 -8.85
C ALA A 87 11.85 13.27 -8.76
N GLU A 88 12.47 12.13 -8.43
CA GLU A 88 13.92 11.98 -8.42
C GLU A 88 14.54 12.19 -9.81
N ASP A 89 13.93 11.62 -10.85
CA ASP A 89 14.39 11.78 -12.23
C ASP A 89 14.29 13.25 -12.68
N ALA A 90 13.21 13.94 -12.33
CA ALA A 90 13.04 15.37 -12.61
C ALA A 90 14.06 16.22 -11.86
N MET A 91 14.36 15.90 -10.60
CA MET A 91 15.35 16.62 -9.80
C MET A 91 16.77 16.41 -10.33
N ASN A 92 17.09 15.20 -10.82
CA ASN A 92 18.37 14.92 -11.48
C ASN A 92 18.52 15.72 -12.78
N ALA A 93 17.49 15.75 -13.63
CA ALA A 93 17.48 16.56 -14.85
C ALA A 93 17.67 18.05 -14.55
N HIS A 94 16.99 18.56 -13.53
CA HIS A 94 17.16 19.95 -13.07
C HIS A 94 18.59 20.24 -12.60
N ASN A 95 19.20 19.34 -11.82
CA ASN A 95 20.57 19.48 -11.33
C ASN A 95 21.61 19.43 -12.46
N ASP A 96 21.31 18.69 -13.54
CA ASP A 96 22.15 18.61 -14.74
C ASP A 96 21.93 19.81 -15.70
N GLY A 97 20.95 20.67 -15.42
CA GLY A 97 20.63 21.87 -16.19
C GLY A 97 19.73 21.60 -17.40
N ASP A 98 19.08 20.44 -17.45
CA ASP A 98 18.09 20.10 -18.47
C ASP A 98 16.75 20.80 -18.19
N ASP A 99 16.04 21.16 -19.26
CA ASP A 99 14.68 21.69 -19.14
C ASP A 99 13.73 20.58 -18.68
N THR A 100 13.06 20.79 -17.55
CA THR A 100 12.03 19.88 -17.04
C THR A 100 10.64 20.37 -17.45
N GLU A 101 9.78 19.45 -17.90
CA GLU A 101 8.37 19.77 -18.21
C GLU A 101 7.57 20.16 -16.96
N PHE A 102 7.97 19.60 -15.81
CA PHE A 102 7.34 19.77 -14.51
C PHE A 102 8.32 20.37 -13.50
N ASP A 103 7.79 21.07 -12.50
CA ASP A 103 8.59 21.60 -11.38
C ASP A 103 9.04 20.46 -10.47
N PRO A 104 10.34 20.12 -10.43
CA PRO A 104 10.85 18.99 -9.66
C PRO A 104 10.64 19.15 -8.16
N PHE A 105 10.71 20.38 -7.63
CA PHE A 105 10.50 20.65 -6.20
C PHE A 105 9.04 20.42 -5.82
N LYS A 106 8.11 20.79 -6.72
CA LYS A 106 6.70 20.51 -6.51
C LYS A 106 6.42 19.00 -6.53
N MET A 107 7.04 18.26 -7.45
CA MET A 107 6.91 16.80 -7.51
C MET A 107 7.49 16.10 -6.27
N GLU A 108 8.60 16.59 -5.74
CA GLU A 108 9.18 16.08 -4.48
C GLU A 108 8.19 16.24 -3.30
N VAL A 109 7.57 17.43 -3.18
CA VAL A 109 6.55 17.67 -2.15
C VAL A 109 5.33 16.76 -2.33
N GLU A 110 4.84 16.61 -3.56
CA GLU A 110 3.72 15.69 -3.87
C GLU A 110 4.08 14.23 -3.54
N ALA A 111 5.32 13.80 -3.78
CA ALA A 111 5.82 12.47 -3.41
C ALA A 111 5.82 12.25 -1.89
N ASP A 112 6.28 13.24 -1.12
CA ASP A 112 6.27 13.20 0.35
C ASP A 112 4.85 13.14 0.92
N GLU A 113 3.91 13.92 0.36
CA GLU A 113 2.50 13.88 0.74
C GLU A 113 1.89 12.50 0.45
N MET A 114 2.10 11.96 -0.76
CA MET A 114 1.66 10.62 -1.12
C MET A 114 2.24 9.56 -0.18
N LYS A 115 3.52 9.69 0.20
CA LYS A 115 4.18 8.75 1.12
C LYS A 115 3.52 8.78 2.49
N GLY A 116 3.21 9.97 3.02
CA GLY A 116 2.49 10.12 4.29
C GLY A 116 1.10 9.49 4.28
N GLU A 117 0.35 9.66 3.18
CA GLU A 117 -0.96 9.01 2.99
C GLU A 117 -0.85 7.49 2.98
N VAL A 118 0.14 6.95 2.24
CA VAL A 118 0.38 5.51 2.13
C VAL A 118 0.78 4.91 3.47
N ASP A 119 1.69 5.55 4.20
CA ASP A 119 2.15 5.06 5.51
C ASP A 119 1.00 5.04 6.52
N THR A 120 0.14 6.06 6.50
CA THR A 120 -1.06 6.12 7.35
C THR A 120 -2.04 5.00 6.99
N LEU A 121 -2.33 4.82 5.70
CA LEU A 121 -3.21 3.75 5.20
C LEU A 121 -2.73 2.36 5.63
N LEU A 122 -1.44 2.07 5.42
CA LEU A 122 -0.84 0.78 5.76
C LEU A 122 -0.89 0.53 7.28
N ALA A 123 -0.53 1.54 8.08
CA ALA A 123 -0.54 1.43 9.54
C ALA A 123 -1.95 1.17 10.11
N ASN A 124 -2.96 1.87 9.59
CA ASN A 124 -4.35 1.69 10.01
C ASN A 124 -4.90 0.33 9.60
N PHE A 125 -4.62 -0.11 8.36
CA PHE A 125 -5.03 -1.44 7.91
C PHE A 125 -4.33 -2.55 8.70
N LYS A 126 -3.04 -2.41 8.98
CA LYS A 126 -2.25 -3.33 9.81
C LYS A 126 -2.84 -3.46 11.21
N ARG A 127 -3.12 -2.33 11.88
CA ARG A 127 -3.74 -2.32 13.22
C ARG A 127 -5.08 -3.06 13.23
N ALA A 128 -5.89 -2.87 12.19
CA ALA A 128 -7.15 -3.59 12.04
C ALA A 128 -6.95 -5.10 11.87
N LEU A 129 -5.94 -5.54 11.11
CA LEU A 129 -5.58 -6.95 10.95
C LEU A 129 -5.08 -7.57 12.26
N GLU A 130 -4.20 -6.89 12.98
CA GLU A 130 -3.68 -7.34 14.28
C GLU A 130 -4.81 -7.56 15.29
N ALA A 131 -5.78 -6.65 15.33
CA ALA A 131 -6.98 -6.80 16.16
C ALA A 131 -7.82 -8.04 15.81
N LYS A 132 -7.83 -8.47 14.53
CA LYS A 132 -8.51 -9.71 14.11
C LYS A 132 -7.71 -10.97 14.45
N VAL A 133 -6.38 -10.90 14.47
CA VAL A 133 -5.52 -12.03 14.84
C VAL A 133 -5.57 -12.28 16.35
N ALA A 134 -5.69 -11.22 17.17
CA ALA A 134 -5.73 -11.32 18.62
C ALA A 134 -7.08 -11.81 19.21
N ALA A 135 -8.16 -11.85 18.40
CA ALA A 135 -9.55 -12.13 18.83
C ALA A 135 -9.96 -13.61 18.72
#